data_AF-A0A1Y1VY92-F1
#
_entry.id   AF-A0A1Y1VY92-F1
#
_cell.length_a   1.000
_cell.length_b   1.000
_cell.length_c   1.000
_cell.angle_alpha   90.00
_cell.angle_beta   90.00
_cell.angle_gamma   90.00
#
_symmetry.space_group_name_H-M   'P 1'
#
loop_
_entity.id
_entity.type
_entity.pdbx_description
1 polymer ?
#
loop_
_entity_poly.entity_id
_entity_poly.type
_entity_poly.pdbx_seq_one_letter_code
_entity_poly.pdbx_strand_id
1 'polypeptide(L)'
;MKISILSAISVSAAAASAASLLQAANPKFYCEAPRPQASTYTALPGHTLAHLQVVHRHGDRVPDYYSPASPAMDICGKYPDLTRQCNVPGVPIGRTEIEIDSTLPYANVFWSGNCELGQLTDLASEKMVRLGKTLRSIYIDKLGFMSQGLWANDIYFRADYI
;
A
#
# COMPACT_ATOMS: atom_id res chain seq x y z
N MET A 1 -31.24 -13.38 16.31
CA MET A 1 -30.02 -12.99 15.60
C MET A 1 -30.07 -11.47 15.41
N LYS A 2 -29.22 -10.70 16.10
CA LYS A 2 -29.21 -9.23 15.98
C LYS A 2 -28.15 -8.86 14.93
N ILE A 3 -28.60 -8.34 13.79
CA ILE A 3 -27.72 -7.79 12.76
C ILE A 3 -27.56 -6.31 13.08
N SER A 4 -26.43 -5.94 13.66
CA SER A 4 -26.07 -4.54 13.88
C SER A 4 -25.15 -4.11 12.74
N ILE A 5 -25.60 -3.16 11.92
CA ILE A 5 -24.76 -2.51 10.91
C ILE A 5 -23.88 -1.50 11.64
N LEU A 6 -22.71 -1.93 12.12
CA LEU A 6 -21.63 -1.01 12.46
C LEU A 6 -20.72 -0.89 11.25
N SER A 7 -20.80 0.26 10.57
CA SER A 7 -19.75 0.71 9.67
C SER A 7 -18.47 0.91 10.50
N ALA A 8 -17.54 -0.04 10.40
CA ALA A 8 -16.19 0.16 10.91
C ALA A 8 -15.46 1.11 9.96
N ILE A 9 -15.68 2.41 10.14
CA ILE A 9 -14.70 3.39 9.72
C ILE A 9 -13.51 3.15 10.65
N SER A 10 -12.47 2.46 10.17
CA SER A 10 -11.18 2.47 10.84
C SER A 10 -10.51 3.83 10.62
N VAL A 11 -11.17 4.91 11.06
CA VAL A 11 -10.43 6.03 11.60
C VAL A 11 -10.03 5.50 12.96
N SER A 12 -8.73 5.34 13.17
CA SER A 12 -8.14 5.12 14.48
C SER A 12 -8.46 6.34 15.35
N ALA A 13 -9.72 6.51 15.77
CA ALA A 13 -10.11 7.43 16.81
C ALA A 13 -9.81 6.76 18.15
N ALA A 14 -8.56 6.38 18.36
CA ALA A 14 -7.99 6.67 19.67
C ALA A 14 -8.17 8.19 19.80
N ALA A 15 -8.71 8.68 20.93
CA ALA A 15 -8.69 10.11 21.21
C ALA A 15 -7.26 10.57 20.94
N ALA A 16 -7.08 11.25 19.80
CA ALA A 16 -5.74 11.54 19.32
C ALA A 16 -5.23 12.60 20.27
N SER A 17 -4.46 12.18 21.28
CA SER A 17 -3.78 13.12 22.16
C SER A 17 -2.96 14.04 21.26
N ALA A 18 -2.77 15.30 21.67
CA ALA A 18 -1.91 16.22 20.94
C ALA A 18 -0.53 15.59 20.62
N ALA A 19 -0.05 14.67 21.47
CA ALA A 19 1.14 13.86 21.25
C ALA A 19 1.04 12.90 20.05
N SER A 20 -0.11 12.25 19.82
CA SER A 20 -0.33 11.37 18.65
C SER A 20 -0.48 12.13 17.32
N LEU A 21 -1.05 13.35 17.35
CA LEU A 21 -1.05 14.25 16.19
C LEU A 21 0.36 14.78 15.88
N LEU A 22 1.15 15.08 16.92
CA LEU A 22 2.57 15.45 16.79
C LEU A 22 3.44 14.27 16.32
N GLN A 23 3.10 13.03 16.70
CA GLN A 23 3.80 11.83 16.24
C GLN A 23 3.55 11.57 14.75
N ALA A 24 2.34 11.80 14.25
CA ALA A 24 2.02 11.70 12.82
C ALA A 24 2.74 12.78 11.97
N ALA A 25 3.08 13.92 12.59
CA ALA A 25 3.85 15.00 11.95
C ALA A 25 5.37 14.78 11.99
N ASN A 26 5.87 13.75 12.68
CA ASN A 26 7.28 13.41 12.65
C ASN A 26 7.62 12.77 11.29
N PRO A 27 8.64 13.26 10.56
CA PRO A 27 8.97 12.76 9.22
C PRO A 27 9.27 11.25 9.17
N LYS A 28 9.66 10.63 10.31
CA LYS A 28 9.79 9.17 10.42
C LYS A 28 8.45 8.42 10.35
N PHE A 29 7.34 9.05 10.74
CA PHE A 29 6.00 8.47 10.76
C PHE A 29 5.12 8.97 9.61
N TYR A 30 5.44 10.13 9.02
CA TYR A 30 4.80 10.61 7.79
C TYR A 30 4.93 9.59 6.65
N CYS A 31 6.08 8.93 6.54
CA CYS A 31 6.35 7.97 5.45
C CYS A 31 5.69 6.60 5.66
N GLU A 32 5.22 6.28 6.87
CA GLU A 32 4.59 4.99 7.17
C GLU A 32 3.70 5.06 8.42
N ALA A 33 2.38 5.06 8.21
CA ALA A 33 1.41 5.00 9.30
C ALA A 33 1.49 3.66 10.05
N PRO A 34 1.24 3.64 11.38
CA PRO A 34 1.11 2.39 12.14
C PRO A 34 0.06 1.47 11.49
N ARG A 35 0.39 0.20 11.35
CA ARG A 35 -0.53 -0.82 10.83
C ARG A 35 -1.21 -1.57 11.98
N PRO A 36 -2.46 -2.01 11.82
CA PRO A 36 -3.07 -2.91 12.78
C PRO A 36 -2.26 -4.21 12.85
N GLN A 37 -2.31 -4.93 13.96
CA GLN A 37 -1.62 -6.22 14.10
C GLN A 37 -2.61 -7.26 14.60
N ALA A 38 -2.52 -8.49 14.11
CA ALA A 38 -3.38 -9.57 14.57
C ALA A 38 -3.24 -9.83 16.07
N SER A 39 -2.05 -9.62 16.64
CA SER A 39 -1.80 -9.76 18.08
C SER A 39 -2.53 -8.72 18.93
N THR A 40 -2.71 -7.51 18.42
CA THR A 40 -3.34 -6.39 19.16
C THR A 40 -4.80 -6.15 18.77
N TYR A 41 -5.29 -6.79 17.72
CA TYR A 41 -6.69 -6.67 17.30
C TYR A 41 -7.61 -7.44 18.26
N THR A 42 -8.59 -6.74 18.84
CA THR A 42 -9.60 -7.34 19.72
C THR A 42 -10.96 -7.35 19.03
N ALA A 43 -11.50 -8.55 18.83
CA ALA A 43 -12.86 -8.70 18.31
C ALA A 43 -13.90 -8.26 19.36
N LEU A 44 -15.01 -7.69 18.91
CA LEU A 44 -16.10 -7.31 19.79
C LEU A 44 -16.84 -8.56 20.30
N PRO A 45 -16.91 -8.82 21.61
CA PRO A 45 -17.55 -10.02 22.14
C PRO A 45 -19.02 -10.13 21.73
N GLY A 46 -19.45 -11.33 21.33
CA GLY A 46 -20.84 -11.61 20.93
C GLY A 46 -21.25 -11.04 19.57
N HIS A 47 -20.31 -10.52 18.77
CA HIS A 47 -20.56 -9.94 17.45
C HIS A 47 -19.70 -10.58 16.38
N THR A 48 -20.18 -10.57 15.13
CA THR A 48 -19.44 -11.00 13.95
C THR A 48 -19.24 -9.83 13.00
N LEU A 49 -18.10 -9.81 12.31
CA LEU A 49 -17.82 -8.77 11.31
C LEU A 49 -18.74 -9.00 10.10
N ALA A 50 -19.50 -7.98 9.72
CA ALA A 50 -20.43 -8.05 8.58
C ALA A 50 -19.88 -7.38 7.31
N HIS A 51 -19.01 -6.37 7.46
CA HIS A 51 -18.48 -5.59 6.35
C HIS A 51 -17.12 -4.98 6.71
N LEU A 52 -16.21 -4.93 5.74
CA LEU A 52 -14.91 -4.29 5.86
C LEU A 52 -14.72 -3.31 4.70
N GLN A 53 -14.39 -2.06 5.03
CA GLN A 53 -13.95 -1.06 4.06
C GLN A 53 -12.52 -0.64 4.39
N VAL A 54 -11.63 -0.75 3.41
CA VAL A 54 -10.24 -0.30 3.55
C VAL A 54 -10.03 0.86 2.59
N VAL A 55 -9.57 1.99 3.13
CA VAL A 55 -9.12 3.14 2.35
C VAL A 55 -7.66 3.36 2.71
N HIS A 56 -6.78 3.34 1.73
CA HIS A 56 -5.36 3.56 1.92
C HIS A 56 -4.81 4.48 0.84
N ARG A 57 -3.74 5.20 1.16
CA ARG A 57 -2.94 5.91 0.17
C ARG A 57 -2.09 4.92 -0.63
N HIS A 58 -1.70 5.29 -1.84
CA HIS A 58 -0.63 4.63 -2.58
C HIS A 58 0.69 4.58 -1.75
N GLY A 59 1.59 3.67 -2.10
CA GLY A 59 2.93 3.61 -1.48
C GLY A 59 3.89 4.66 -2.05
N ASP A 60 5.16 4.61 -1.65
CA ASP A 60 6.19 5.59 -2.02
C ASP A 60 6.34 5.79 -3.53
N ARG A 61 6.25 7.03 -3.99
CA ARG A 61 6.44 7.40 -5.39
C ARG A 61 7.78 8.12 -5.57
N VAL A 62 8.29 8.04 -6.78
CA VAL A 62 9.22 9.04 -7.29
C VAL A 62 8.53 10.40 -7.25
N PRO A 63 9.21 11.50 -6.89
CA PRO A 63 8.61 12.82 -6.96
C PRO A 63 8.01 13.11 -8.34
N ASP A 64 6.89 13.83 -8.40
CA ASP A 64 6.28 14.27 -9.67
C ASP A 64 7.11 15.36 -10.37
N TYR A 65 7.99 16.01 -9.61
CA TYR A 65 8.90 17.04 -10.09
C TYR A 65 10.26 16.91 -9.41
N TYR A 66 11.32 17.05 -10.19
CA TYR A 66 12.70 17.07 -9.70
C TYR A 66 13.27 18.49 -9.75
N SER A 67 13.90 18.91 -8.65
CA SER A 67 14.78 20.06 -8.63
C SER A 67 16.23 19.60 -8.73
N PRO A 68 17.07 20.20 -9.59
CA PRO A 68 18.51 19.90 -9.68
C PRO A 68 19.27 20.01 -8.35
N ALA A 69 18.72 20.72 -7.37
CA ALA A 69 19.29 20.88 -6.04
C ALA A 69 18.96 19.71 -5.09
N SER A 70 18.08 18.78 -5.47
CA SER A 70 17.73 17.62 -4.66
C SER A 70 18.69 16.46 -4.94
N PRO A 71 19.20 15.76 -3.90
CA PRO A 71 20.03 14.60 -4.11
C PRO A 71 19.22 13.52 -4.82
N ALA A 72 19.77 13.03 -5.94
CA ALA A 72 19.29 11.84 -6.61
C ALA A 72 19.33 10.66 -5.62
N MET A 73 18.17 10.08 -5.30
CA MET A 73 18.09 8.87 -4.49
C MET A 73 17.79 7.67 -5.38
N ASP A 74 18.60 6.61 -5.31
CA ASP A 74 18.36 5.35 -6.02
C ASP A 74 17.23 4.57 -5.31
N ILE A 75 15.99 5.00 -5.55
CA ILE A 75 14.75 4.41 -5.00
C ILE A 75 14.05 3.51 -6.02
N CYS A 76 14.68 3.33 -7.17
CA CYS A 76 14.17 2.57 -8.29
C CYS A 76 14.62 1.11 -8.20
N GLY A 77 13.72 0.23 -8.62
CA GLY A 77 13.93 -1.20 -8.51
C GLY A 77 15.12 -1.72 -9.30
N LYS A 78 15.96 -2.52 -8.64
CA LYS A 78 17.03 -3.31 -9.28
C LYS A 78 16.67 -4.78 -9.50
N TYR A 79 15.46 -5.20 -9.13
CA TYR A 79 15.07 -6.62 -9.17
C TYR A 79 13.69 -6.84 -9.81
N PRO A 80 13.48 -7.99 -10.46
CA PRO A 80 12.17 -8.38 -10.96
C PRO A 80 11.29 -8.75 -9.77
N ASP A 81 10.52 -7.78 -9.26
CA ASP A 81 9.43 -8.08 -8.33
C ASP A 81 8.31 -8.78 -9.09
N LEU A 82 7.97 -9.99 -8.67
CA LEU A 82 6.90 -10.81 -9.25
C LEU A 82 5.54 -10.27 -8.81
N THR A 83 5.23 -9.03 -9.16
CA THR A 83 3.87 -8.50 -9.02
C THR A 83 2.99 -9.19 -10.06
N ARG A 84 2.26 -10.21 -9.63
CA ARG A 84 1.19 -10.82 -10.43
C ARG A 84 0.12 -9.76 -10.70
N GLN A 85 0.00 -9.35 -11.97
CA GLN A 85 -1.08 -8.48 -12.40
C GLN A 85 -2.42 -9.24 -12.28
N CYS A 86 -3.45 -8.57 -11.78
CA CYS A 86 -4.76 -9.19 -11.53
C CYS A 86 -5.58 -9.50 -12.80
N ASN A 87 -5.07 -9.25 -14.01
CA ASN A 87 -5.88 -9.30 -15.24
C ASN A 87 -5.32 -10.11 -16.43
N VAL A 88 -4.22 -10.87 -16.28
CA VAL A 88 -3.78 -11.77 -17.36
C VAL A 88 -3.31 -13.12 -16.78
N PRO A 89 -4.12 -14.19 -16.87
CA PRO A 89 -3.67 -15.53 -16.52
C PRO A 89 -2.46 -15.93 -17.38
N GLY A 90 -1.35 -16.31 -16.75
CA GLY A 90 -0.25 -17.01 -17.42
C GLY A 90 0.87 -16.15 -18.03
N VAL A 91 0.89 -14.83 -17.84
CA VAL A 91 2.02 -13.98 -18.27
C VAL A 91 2.85 -13.58 -17.06
N PRO A 92 4.07 -14.15 -16.87
CA PRO A 92 5.05 -13.60 -15.95
C PRO A 92 5.47 -12.23 -16.49
N ILE A 93 5.20 -11.17 -15.74
CA ILE A 93 5.74 -9.86 -16.05
C ILE A 93 7.06 -9.76 -15.31
N GLY A 94 8.16 -9.84 -16.05
CA GLY A 94 9.44 -9.36 -15.56
C GLY A 94 9.43 -7.85 -15.64
N ARG A 95 9.80 -7.15 -14.56
CA ARG A 95 10.27 -5.76 -14.71
C ARG A 95 11.59 -5.83 -15.48
N THR A 96 11.64 -5.23 -16.66
CA THR A 96 12.90 -5.09 -17.40
C THR A 96 13.64 -3.91 -16.81
N GLU A 97 14.88 -4.13 -16.39
CA GLU A 97 15.79 -3.03 -16.06
C GLU A 97 16.11 -2.27 -17.35
N ILE A 98 15.73 -1.00 -17.39
CA ILE A 98 16.07 -0.10 -18.50
C ILE A 98 17.24 0.76 -18.01
N GLU A 99 18.41 0.59 -18.61
CA GLU A 99 19.50 1.55 -18.43
C GLU A 99 19.19 2.79 -19.29
N ILE A 100 19.03 3.94 -18.65
CA ILE A 100 18.74 5.19 -19.34
C ILE A 100 20.06 5.89 -19.65
N ASP A 101 20.41 5.94 -20.93
CA ASP A 101 21.56 6.73 -21.39
C ASP A 101 21.25 8.24 -21.18
N SER A 102 22.07 8.88 -20.34
CA SER A 102 21.97 10.30 -20.01
C SER A 102 22.08 11.24 -21.22
N THR A 103 22.57 10.77 -22.36
CA THR A 103 22.66 11.55 -23.61
C THR A 103 21.32 11.63 -24.36
N LEU A 104 20.33 10.82 -23.97
CA LEU A 104 19.03 10.79 -24.62
C LEU A 104 18.21 12.04 -24.25
N PRO A 105 17.45 12.62 -25.20
CA PRO A 105 16.71 13.86 -24.99
C PRO A 105 15.57 13.76 -23.96
N TYR A 106 15.23 12.55 -23.53
CA TYR A 106 14.22 12.26 -22.52
C TYR A 106 14.82 11.79 -21.19
N ALA A 107 16.14 11.70 -21.05
CA ALA A 107 16.76 11.20 -19.81
C ALA A 107 16.34 12.00 -18.57
N ASN A 108 15.94 13.26 -18.74
CA ASN A 108 15.45 14.15 -17.67
C ASN A 108 14.05 13.82 -17.14
N VAL A 109 13.27 12.94 -17.78
CA VAL A 109 11.98 12.46 -17.24
C VAL A 109 12.14 11.26 -16.32
N PHE A 110 13.36 10.71 -16.26
CA PHE A 110 13.72 9.61 -15.38
C PHE A 110 14.43 10.15 -14.15
N TRP A 111 13.99 9.69 -12.98
CA TRP A 111 14.74 9.87 -11.75
C TRP A 111 15.97 8.96 -11.77
N SER A 112 17.02 9.33 -11.04
CA SER A 112 18.26 8.53 -10.97
C SER A 112 17.94 7.04 -10.76
N GLY A 113 18.23 6.24 -11.78
CA GLY A 113 17.69 4.89 -11.95
C GLY A 113 16.83 4.78 -13.22
N ASN A 114 15.81 3.91 -13.16
CA ASN A 114 14.94 3.56 -14.29
C ASN A 114 13.46 3.94 -14.09
N CYS A 115 13.12 4.71 -13.05
CA CYS A 115 11.75 5.14 -12.83
C CYS A 115 11.47 6.50 -13.45
N GLU A 116 10.33 6.60 -14.12
CA GLU A 116 9.73 7.88 -14.50
C GLU A 116 9.24 8.64 -13.25
N LEU A 117 9.19 9.97 -13.33
CA LEU A 117 8.59 10.82 -12.29
C LEU A 117 7.15 10.39 -11.96
N GLY A 118 6.79 10.48 -10.67
CA GLY A 118 5.46 10.08 -10.18
C GLY A 118 5.20 8.56 -10.12
N GLN A 119 6.07 7.70 -10.63
CA GLN A 119 5.88 6.25 -10.60
C GLN A 119 6.01 5.66 -9.19
N LEU A 120 5.32 4.54 -8.95
CA LEU A 120 5.49 3.76 -7.73
C LEU A 120 6.87 3.09 -7.71
N THR A 121 7.53 3.17 -6.55
CA THR A 121 8.81 2.52 -6.30
C THR A 121 8.64 1.05 -5.92
N ASP A 122 9.74 0.29 -5.89
CA ASP A 122 9.72 -1.08 -5.35
C ASP A 122 9.40 -1.07 -3.85
N LEU A 123 9.91 -0.08 -3.12
CA LEU A 123 9.56 0.13 -1.72
C LEU A 123 8.05 0.28 -1.50
N ALA A 124 7.34 0.96 -2.42
CA ALA A 124 5.89 1.03 -2.39
C ALA A 124 5.23 -0.34 -2.54
N SER A 125 5.71 -1.13 -3.51
CA SER A 125 5.20 -2.47 -3.79
C SER A 125 5.35 -3.36 -2.55
N GLU A 126 6.53 -3.37 -1.94
CA GLU A 126 6.80 -4.10 -0.69
C GLU A 126 5.92 -3.65 0.47
N LYS A 127 5.74 -2.34 0.65
CA LYS A 127 4.87 -1.79 1.71
C LYS A 127 3.41 -2.17 1.50
N MET A 128 2.92 -2.17 0.26
CA MET A 128 1.54 -2.57 -0.05
C MET A 128 1.34 -4.08 0.12
N VAL A 129 2.32 -4.90 -0.26
CA VAL A 129 2.29 -6.36 0.02
C VAL A 129 2.26 -6.62 1.52
N ARG A 130 3.08 -5.91 2.30
CA ARG A 130 3.05 -6.01 3.77
C ARG A 130 1.71 -5.59 4.36
N LEU A 131 1.13 -4.50 3.88
CA LEU A 131 -0.22 -4.08 4.29
C LEU A 131 -1.25 -5.19 3.98
N GLY A 132 -1.24 -5.76 2.79
CA GLY A 132 -2.12 -6.86 2.40
C GLY A 132 -1.97 -8.09 3.30
N LYS A 133 -0.71 -8.49 3.63
CA LYS A 133 -0.43 -9.58 4.58
C LYS A 133 -0.99 -9.29 5.97
N THR A 134 -0.82 -8.06 6.46
CA THR A 134 -1.39 -7.63 7.74
C THR A 134 -2.92 -7.74 7.73
N LEU A 135 -3.59 -7.20 6.70
CA LEU A 135 -5.05 -7.27 6.59
C LEU A 135 -5.52 -8.74 6.53
N ARG A 136 -4.84 -9.60 5.76
CA ARG A 136 -5.13 -11.04 5.71
C ARG A 136 -5.06 -11.69 7.09
N SER A 137 -4.00 -11.43 7.86
CA SER A 137 -3.82 -12.04 9.18
C SER A 137 -4.92 -11.71 10.17
N ILE A 138 -5.56 -10.54 10.03
CA ILE A 138 -6.68 -10.13 10.88
C ILE A 138 -7.98 -10.70 10.31
N TYR A 139 -8.33 -10.31 9.09
CA TYR A 139 -9.68 -10.50 8.58
C TYR A 139 -9.91 -11.92 8.05
N ILE A 140 -8.88 -12.56 7.50
CA ILE A 140 -9.01 -13.94 7.00
C ILE A 140 -8.60 -14.92 8.09
N ASP A 141 -7.38 -14.80 8.62
CA ASP A 141 -6.82 -15.86 9.48
C ASP A 141 -7.38 -15.81 10.90
N LYS A 142 -7.47 -14.62 11.53
CA LYS A 142 -7.96 -14.48 12.90
C LYS A 142 -9.50 -14.45 12.99
N LEU A 143 -10.17 -13.73 12.10
CA LEU A 143 -11.62 -13.52 12.17
C LEU A 143 -12.44 -14.46 11.28
N GLY A 144 -11.81 -15.12 10.29
CA GLY A 144 -12.54 -15.96 9.34
C GLY A 144 -13.60 -15.20 8.53
N PHE A 145 -13.44 -13.89 8.35
CA PHE A 145 -14.42 -13.02 7.67
C PHE A 145 -14.54 -13.36 6.18
N MET A 146 -13.45 -13.82 5.56
CA MET A 146 -13.38 -14.16 4.15
C MET A 146 -12.75 -15.54 3.95
N SER A 147 -13.00 -16.14 2.78
CA SER A 147 -12.40 -17.43 2.44
C SER A 147 -10.87 -17.33 2.28
N GLN A 148 -10.18 -18.47 2.34
CA GLN A 148 -8.72 -18.51 2.18
C GLN A 148 -8.25 -18.13 0.76
N GLY A 149 -9.11 -18.34 -0.25
CA GLY A 149 -8.89 -17.96 -1.64
C GLY A 149 -9.45 -16.57 -1.96
N LEU A 150 -8.98 -15.98 -3.07
CA LEU A 150 -9.54 -14.73 -3.59
C LEU A 150 -10.59 -15.05 -4.66
N TRP A 151 -11.85 -14.70 -4.40
CA TRP A 151 -12.95 -14.86 -5.35
C TRP A 151 -13.47 -13.49 -5.78
N ALA A 152 -13.90 -13.38 -7.04
CA ALA A 152 -14.32 -12.10 -7.63
C ALA A 152 -15.48 -11.41 -6.90
N ASN A 153 -16.32 -12.18 -6.18
CA ASN A 153 -17.48 -11.66 -5.45
C ASN A 153 -17.15 -11.26 -4.01
N ASP A 154 -15.95 -11.55 -3.51
CA ASP A 154 -15.58 -11.29 -2.11
C ASP A 154 -15.05 -9.87 -1.89
N ILE A 155 -14.50 -9.24 -2.93
CA ILE A 155 -13.87 -7.92 -2.82
C ILE A 155 -14.27 -7.03 -3.99
N TYR A 156 -14.66 -5.81 -3.67
CA TYR A 156 -14.75 -4.72 -4.61
C TYR A 156 -13.51 -3.82 -4.48
N PHE A 157 -12.74 -3.69 -5.56
CA PHE A 157 -11.60 -2.78 -5.63
C PHE A 157 -11.94 -1.53 -6.44
N ARG A 158 -11.59 -0.37 -5.89
CA ARG A 158 -11.65 0.92 -6.58
C ARG A 158 -10.38 1.70 -6.27
N ALA A 159 -9.75 2.21 -7.33
CA ALA A 159 -8.60 3.10 -7.25
C ALA A 159 -8.91 4.41 -7.99
N ASP A 160 -8.09 5.42 -7.75
CA ASP A 160 -8.05 6.65 -8.53
C ASP A 160 -7.39 6.42 -9.90
N TYR A 161 -7.70 7.29 -10.86
CA TYR A 161 -7.01 7.37 -12.15
C TYR A 161 -5.95 8.47 -12.03
N ILE A 162 -4.78 8.14 -11.48
CA ILE A 162 -3.62 9.04 -11.41
C ILE A 162 -2.38 8.30 -11.89
#